data_AF-A0A1Y3CHF0-F1
#
_entry.id   AF-A0A1Y3CHF0-F1
#
_cell.length_a   1.000
_cell.length_b   1.000
_cell.length_c   1.000
_cell.angle_alpha   90.00
_cell.angle_beta   90.00
_cell.angle_gamma   90.00
#
_symmetry.space_group_name_H-M   'P 1'
#
loop_
_entity.id
_entity.type
_entity.pdbx_description
1 polymer ?
#
loop_
_entity_poly.entity_id
_entity_poly.type
_entity_poly.pdbx_seq_one_letter_code
_entity_poly.pdbx_strand_id
1 'polypeptide(L)'
;MSAVVQIEQQLGVSIKDFDLDESMWSALTSSIFPGAKPESIIMAVEYARARHLDIMKKPCHIVPMSVKDSKTGQSNWRDVIMPSITEHRITATRTNQYAGQDAPVFGPMVDIKFGVVTHTVPEYCTVTIYRIIHGEKVPFCHTEYFEEACSTTKDGGLNSMWTKRKRGQLAKCAEAGALRKAFPEEIGNEYTVEEMQGKEITVGGSELFGDQKKIENDLIPVGYQEFEDTHLTGMRDLALDGMEALEAGYAELPKSKCRSHFWSIHKESLKIAAQNADNQQGEVYEHSPA
;
A
#
# COMPACT_ATOMS: atom_id res chain seq x y z
N MET A 1 42.01 20.22 9.12
CA MET A 1 40.61 20.66 8.93
C MET A 1 39.75 19.57 9.55
N SER A 2 38.86 19.87 10.51
CA SER A 2 38.03 18.82 11.13
C SER A 2 37.03 18.27 10.11
N ALA A 3 36.57 17.03 10.29
CA ALA A 3 35.57 16.42 9.41
C ALA A 3 34.27 17.25 9.35
N VAL A 4 33.94 17.94 10.44
CA VAL A 4 32.79 18.86 10.52
C VAL A 4 32.96 20.07 9.61
N VAL A 5 34.13 20.72 9.63
CA VAL A 5 34.39 21.91 8.78
C VAL A 5 34.28 21.59 7.29
N GLN A 6 34.70 20.39 6.87
CA GLN A 6 34.57 19.95 5.47
C GLN A 6 33.10 19.74 5.08
N ILE A 7 32.29 19.21 6.00
CA ILE A 7 30.86 18.98 5.78
C ILE A 7 30.10 20.31 5.75
N GLU A 8 30.39 21.24 6.66
CA GLU A 8 29.76 22.57 6.66
C GLU A 8 30.06 23.33 5.37
N GLN A 9 31.28 23.19 4.84
CA GLN A 9 31.64 23.74 3.51
C GLN A 9 30.87 23.07 2.38
N GLN A 10 30.66 21.75 2.44
CA GLN A 10 29.89 21.00 1.45
C GLN A 10 28.40 21.37 1.47
N LEU A 11 27.83 21.54 2.65
CA LEU A 11 26.41 21.85 2.83
C LEU A 11 26.11 23.34 2.65
N GLY A 12 27.11 24.21 2.78
CA GLY A 12 26.93 25.66 2.77
C GLY A 12 26.20 26.20 4.01
N VAL A 13 26.12 25.41 5.09
CA VAL A 13 25.46 25.73 6.37
C VAL A 13 26.28 25.21 7.53
N SER A 14 26.17 25.83 8.71
CA SER A 14 26.81 25.32 9.92
C SER A 14 25.92 24.29 10.61
N ILE A 15 26.49 23.22 11.16
CA ILE A 15 25.70 22.25 11.96
C ILE A 15 25.11 22.91 13.22
N LYS A 16 25.70 24.02 13.68
CA LYS A 16 25.19 24.81 14.80
C LYS A 16 23.88 25.52 14.48
N ASP A 17 23.61 25.81 13.20
CA ASP A 17 22.33 26.35 12.75
C ASP A 17 21.18 25.36 13.02
N PHE A 18 21.53 24.09 13.27
CA PHE A 18 20.62 23.00 13.58
C PHE A 18 20.64 22.59 15.07
N ASP A 19 21.19 23.42 15.96
CA ASP A 19 21.41 23.09 17.37
C ASP A 19 22.21 21.79 17.57
N LEU A 20 23.10 21.46 16.62
CA LEU A 20 23.98 20.29 16.71
C LEU A 20 25.39 20.73 17.11
N ASP A 21 25.98 19.97 18.03
CA ASP A 21 27.42 20.01 18.30
C ASP A 21 28.15 18.87 17.58
N GLU A 22 29.49 18.91 17.61
CA GLU A 22 30.33 17.91 16.95
C GLU A 22 30.09 16.49 17.51
N SER A 23 29.73 16.38 18.80
CA SER A 23 29.48 15.09 19.46
C SER A 23 28.19 14.46 18.94
N MET A 24 27.14 15.27 18.82
CA MET A 24 25.84 14.89 18.29
C MET A 24 25.96 14.50 16.82
N TRP A 25 26.68 15.30 16.04
CA TRP A 25 26.96 14.98 14.64
C TRP A 25 27.71 13.66 14.48
N SER A 26 28.71 13.40 15.32
CA SER A 26 29.44 12.13 15.33
C SER A 26 28.51 10.95 15.65
N ALA A 27 27.63 11.09 16.65
CA ALA A 27 26.68 10.04 17.00
C ALA A 27 25.65 9.77 15.87
N LEU A 28 25.14 10.83 15.24
CA LEU A 28 24.21 10.74 14.11
C LEU A 28 24.83 10.01 12.92
N THR A 29 26.06 10.37 12.55
CA THR A 29 26.74 9.81 11.37
C THR A 29 27.32 8.41 11.61
N SER A 30 27.78 8.09 12.82
CA SER A 30 28.44 6.81 13.11
C SER A 30 27.49 5.72 13.61
N SER A 31 26.39 6.08 14.30
CA SER A 31 25.53 5.12 15.00
C SER A 31 24.07 5.16 14.57
N ILE A 32 23.47 6.36 14.46
CA ILE A 32 22.03 6.47 14.18
C ILE A 32 21.74 6.27 12.69
N PHE A 33 22.51 6.93 11.82
CA PHE A 33 22.38 6.92 10.36
C PHE A 33 23.72 6.57 9.66
N PRO A 34 24.32 5.41 9.95
CA PRO A 34 25.60 5.03 9.35
C PRO A 34 25.49 4.94 7.83
N GLY A 35 26.38 5.65 7.15
CA GLY A 35 26.47 5.66 5.68
C GLY A 35 25.47 6.58 4.97
N ALA A 36 24.62 7.30 5.71
CA ALA A 36 23.74 8.31 5.13
C ALA A 36 24.54 9.56 4.71
N LYS A 37 24.04 10.26 3.68
CA LYS A 37 24.64 11.52 3.23
C LYS A 37 24.43 12.61 4.29
N PRO A 38 25.39 13.53 4.50
CA PRO A 38 25.23 14.63 5.44
C PRO A 38 23.94 15.43 5.25
N GLU A 39 23.58 15.75 4.01
CA GLU A 39 22.34 16.48 3.70
C GLU A 39 21.08 15.71 4.11
N SER A 40 21.07 14.38 3.96
CA SER A 40 19.94 13.52 4.36
C SER A 40 19.82 13.42 5.88
N ILE A 41 20.95 13.45 6.61
CA ILE A 41 20.95 13.50 8.08
C ILE A 41 20.37 14.83 8.56
N ILE A 42 20.74 15.94 7.93
CA ILE A 42 20.16 17.25 8.25
C ILE A 42 18.65 17.26 7.97
N MET A 43 18.18 16.67 6.86
CA MET A 43 16.74 16.51 6.61
C MET A 43 16.02 15.70 7.72
N ALA A 44 16.65 14.64 8.23
CA ALA A 44 16.10 13.86 9.33
C ALA A 44 16.05 14.66 10.65
N VAL A 45 17.08 15.48 10.92
CA VAL A 45 17.13 16.39 12.08
C VAL A 45 16.01 17.43 11.99
N GLU A 46 15.84 18.07 10.84
CA GLU A 46 14.76 19.04 10.61
C GLU A 46 13.38 18.40 10.74
N TYR A 47 13.19 17.20 10.18
CA TYR A 47 11.96 16.42 10.35
C TYR A 47 11.62 16.21 11.83
N ALA A 48 12.62 15.80 12.62
CA ALA A 48 12.45 15.57 14.05
C ALA A 48 12.16 16.89 14.78
N ARG A 49 12.90 17.96 14.48
CA ARG A 49 12.70 19.28 15.10
C ARG A 49 11.29 19.82 14.84
N ALA A 50 10.82 19.80 13.59
CA ALA A 50 9.50 20.29 13.20
C ALA A 50 8.35 19.55 13.91
N ARG A 51 8.56 18.30 14.30
CA ARG A 51 7.60 17.47 15.06
C ARG A 51 7.89 17.40 16.56
N HIS A 52 8.85 18.18 17.05
CA HIS A 52 9.31 18.16 18.45
C HIS A 52 9.72 16.75 18.92
N LEU A 53 10.38 15.99 18.05
CA LEU A 53 10.90 14.66 18.31
C LEU A 53 12.41 14.73 18.63
N ASP A 54 12.85 13.78 19.44
CA ASP A 54 14.26 13.59 19.74
C ASP A 54 14.89 12.71 18.64
N ILE A 55 15.75 13.29 17.82
CA ILE A 55 16.43 12.60 16.72
C ILE A 55 17.26 11.40 17.21
N MET A 56 17.76 11.44 18.45
CA MET A 56 18.58 10.38 19.03
C MET A 56 17.78 9.12 19.34
N LYS A 57 16.45 9.23 19.44
CA LYS A 57 15.55 8.08 19.57
C LYS A 57 15.20 7.43 18.23
N LYS A 58 15.81 7.91 17.13
CA LYS A 58 15.61 7.42 15.77
C LYS A 58 14.11 7.35 15.38
N PRO A 59 13.39 8.47 15.44
CA PRO A 59 11.96 8.51 15.13
C PRO A 59 11.68 8.25 13.64
N CYS A 60 12.64 8.53 12.77
CA CYS A 60 12.51 8.36 11.33
C CYS A 60 13.70 7.58 10.76
N HIS A 61 13.56 7.13 9.51
CA HIS A 61 14.62 6.53 8.73
C HIS A 61 14.89 7.34 7.46
N ILE A 62 16.12 7.26 6.99
CA ILE A 62 16.53 7.72 5.67
C ILE A 62 16.47 6.53 4.74
N VAL A 63 15.52 6.53 3.81
CA VAL A 63 15.26 5.40 2.90
C VAL A 63 15.54 5.84 1.46
N PRO A 64 16.47 5.21 0.74
CA PRO A 64 16.61 5.41 -0.69
C PRO A 64 15.39 4.84 -1.40
N MET A 65 14.68 5.68 -2.16
CA MET A 65 13.49 5.31 -2.92
C MET A 65 13.67 5.65 -4.39
N SER A 66 13.18 4.76 -5.26
CA SER A 66 12.98 5.04 -6.68
C SER A 66 11.80 6.01 -6.79
N VAL A 67 12.10 7.26 -7.16
CA VAL A 67 11.09 8.31 -7.32
C VAL A 67 10.83 8.52 -8.80
N LYS A 68 9.63 8.17 -9.25
CA LYS A 68 9.20 8.36 -10.63
C LYS A 68 8.58 9.73 -10.82
N ASP A 69 9.12 10.50 -11.75
CA ASP A 69 8.54 11.75 -12.19
C ASP A 69 7.38 11.45 -13.15
N SER A 70 6.17 11.81 -12.75
CA SER A 70 4.94 11.56 -13.53
C SER A 70 4.89 12.30 -14.87
N LYS A 71 5.60 13.42 -15.02
CA LYS A 71 5.60 14.23 -16.23
C LYS A 71 6.58 13.69 -17.28
N THR A 72 7.74 13.25 -16.84
CA THR A 72 8.81 12.76 -17.73
C THR A 72 8.86 11.24 -17.83
N GLY A 73 8.23 10.53 -16.89
CA GLY A 73 8.28 9.08 -16.76
C GLY A 73 9.62 8.54 -16.24
N GLN A 74 10.58 9.40 -15.92
CA GLN A 74 11.92 9.01 -15.47
C GLN A 74 11.95 8.73 -13.97
N SER A 75 12.63 7.67 -13.56
CA SER A 75 12.86 7.33 -12.16
C SER A 75 14.26 7.74 -11.72
N ASN A 76 14.35 8.39 -10.56
CA ASN A 76 15.62 8.75 -9.93
C ASN A 76 15.62 8.31 -8.46
N TRP A 77 16.76 7.81 -7.99
CA TRP A 77 16.91 7.46 -6.59
C TRP A 77 17.07 8.70 -5.73
N ARG A 78 16.24 8.82 -4.69
CA ARG A 78 16.30 9.91 -3.71
C ARG A 78 16.19 9.35 -2.30
N ASP A 79 16.90 9.98 -1.39
CA ASP A 79 16.72 9.72 0.04
C ASP A 79 15.42 10.38 0.49
N VAL A 80 14.54 9.59 1.11
CA VAL A 80 13.26 10.04 1.64
C VAL A 80 13.26 9.82 3.15
N ILE A 81 12.83 10.84 3.89
CA ILE A 81 12.62 10.70 5.34
C ILE A 81 11.26 10.05 5.55
N MET A 82 11.26 8.90 6.19
CA MET A 82 10.05 8.15 6.48
C MET A 82 9.91 7.94 7.99
N PRO A 83 8.70 8.17 8.56
CA PRO A 83 8.44 7.85 9.95
C PRO A 83 8.66 6.37 10.23
N SER A 84 9.22 6.08 11.40
CA SER A 84 9.23 4.73 11.96
C SER A 84 7.95 4.51 12.76
N ILE A 85 7.62 3.25 13.06
CA ILE A 85 6.58 2.96 14.05
C ILE A 85 6.77 3.68 15.39
N THR A 86 8.02 3.97 15.78
CA THR A 86 8.32 4.67 17.04
C THR A 86 7.80 6.09 17.01
N GLU A 87 7.87 6.76 15.87
CA GLU A 87 7.29 8.10 15.71
C GLU A 87 5.77 8.03 15.86
N HIS A 88 5.08 7.12 15.16
CA HIS A 88 3.63 6.98 15.27
C HIS A 88 3.18 6.70 16.70
N ARG A 89 3.92 5.85 17.42
CA ARG A 89 3.65 5.57 18.85
C ARG A 89 3.85 6.80 19.73
N ILE A 90 4.93 7.57 19.52
CA ILE A 90 5.20 8.80 20.27
C ILE A 90 4.10 9.82 20.00
N THR A 91 3.76 10.03 18.73
CA THR A 91 2.74 10.99 18.29
C THR A 91 1.38 10.62 18.86
N ALA A 92 0.93 9.37 18.71
CA ALA A 92 -0.29 8.86 19.34
C ALA A 92 -0.30 9.06 20.86
N THR A 93 0.80 8.74 21.55
CA THR A 93 0.89 8.90 23.01
C THR A 93 0.76 10.37 23.43
N ARG A 94 1.37 11.29 22.69
CA ARG A 94 1.36 12.74 22.99
C ARG A 94 0.00 13.40 22.82
N THR A 95 -0.94 12.78 22.11
CA THR A 95 -2.33 13.26 22.05
C THR A 95 -3.05 13.19 23.40
N ASN A 96 -2.52 12.43 24.37
CA ASN A 96 -3.19 12.03 25.61
C ASN A 96 -4.52 11.28 25.40
N GLN A 97 -4.78 10.82 24.17
CA GLN A 97 -5.96 10.05 23.82
C GLN A 97 -5.63 8.58 23.54
N TYR A 98 -4.35 8.20 23.39
CA TYR A 98 -3.95 6.80 23.24
C TYR A 98 -4.24 6.00 24.52
N ALA A 99 -5.06 4.96 24.41
CA ALA A 99 -5.56 4.14 25.51
C ALA A 99 -5.03 2.69 25.47
N GLY A 100 -3.89 2.49 24.81
CA GLY A 100 -3.22 1.20 24.69
C GLY A 100 -3.65 0.40 23.45
N GLN A 101 -3.21 -0.85 23.39
CA GLN A 101 -3.46 -1.77 22.30
C GLN A 101 -3.59 -3.20 22.80
N ASP A 102 -4.28 -4.04 22.04
CA ASP A 102 -4.29 -5.49 22.28
C ASP A 102 -3.05 -6.17 21.68
N ALA A 103 -2.80 -7.41 22.11
CA ALA A 103 -1.81 -8.25 21.45
C ALA A 103 -2.23 -8.51 19.98
N PRO A 104 -1.26 -8.56 19.03
CA PRO A 104 -1.58 -8.86 17.64
C PRO A 104 -2.26 -10.23 17.49
N VAL A 105 -3.36 -10.28 16.74
CA VAL A 105 -4.10 -11.50 16.44
C VAL A 105 -3.73 -11.97 15.05
N PHE A 106 -3.04 -13.11 14.96
CA PHE A 106 -2.64 -13.71 13.70
C PHE A 106 -3.70 -14.66 13.16
N GLY A 107 -3.94 -14.60 11.86
CA GLY A 107 -4.74 -15.57 11.13
C GLY A 107 -4.10 -16.96 11.07
N PRO A 108 -4.75 -17.92 10.37
CA PRO A 108 -4.21 -19.26 10.19
C PRO A 108 -2.85 -19.23 9.49
N MET A 109 -2.03 -20.24 9.76
CA MET A 109 -0.77 -20.42 9.05
C MET A 109 -1.04 -21.05 7.69
N VAL A 110 -0.55 -20.40 6.63
CA VAL A 110 -0.70 -20.82 5.23
C VAL A 110 0.67 -20.95 4.58
N ASP A 111 0.78 -21.87 3.62
CA ASP A 111 1.98 -22.06 2.82
C ASP A 111 1.86 -21.23 1.53
N ILE A 112 2.70 -20.20 1.40
CA ILE A 112 2.73 -19.32 0.23
C ILE A 112 4.11 -19.42 -0.44
N LYS A 113 4.12 -19.49 -1.76
CA LYS A 113 5.35 -19.60 -2.55
C LYS A 113 5.83 -18.21 -2.99
N PHE A 114 7.07 -17.87 -2.64
CA PHE A 114 7.76 -16.68 -3.10
C PHE A 114 9.03 -17.10 -3.85
N GLY A 115 9.10 -16.80 -5.14
CA GLY A 115 10.13 -17.32 -6.04
C GLY A 115 10.10 -18.86 -6.07
N VAL A 116 11.20 -19.49 -5.65
CA VAL A 116 11.32 -20.97 -5.60
C VAL A 116 11.10 -21.56 -4.21
N VAL A 117 10.86 -20.73 -3.19
CA VAL A 117 10.78 -21.16 -1.78
C VAL A 117 9.33 -21.04 -1.29
N THR A 118 8.84 -22.10 -0.63
CA THR A 118 7.57 -22.06 0.10
C THR A 118 7.81 -21.60 1.54
N HIS A 119 6.99 -20.66 2.01
CA HIS A 119 7.04 -20.13 3.35
C HIS A 119 5.71 -20.36 4.07
N THR A 120 5.78 -20.92 5.27
CA THR A 120 4.63 -20.99 6.18
C THR A 120 4.53 -19.68 6.96
N VAL A 121 3.45 -18.92 6.72
CA VAL A 121 3.23 -17.55 7.22
C VAL A 121 1.82 -17.40 7.77
N PRO A 122 1.56 -16.49 8.72
CA PRO A 122 0.18 -16.13 9.02
C PRO A 122 -0.45 -15.49 7.79
N GLU A 123 -1.69 -15.86 7.44
CA GLU A 123 -2.43 -15.28 6.31
C GLU A 123 -2.58 -13.75 6.49
N TYR A 124 -2.94 -13.34 7.70
CA TYR A 124 -3.08 -11.93 8.08
C TYR A 124 -2.67 -11.70 9.54
N CYS A 125 -2.56 -10.43 9.92
CA CYS A 125 -2.47 -9.99 11.30
C CYS A 125 -3.43 -8.83 11.54
N THR A 126 -4.18 -8.89 12.63
CA THR A 126 -5.04 -7.79 13.09
C THR A 126 -4.47 -7.17 14.37
N VAL A 127 -4.37 -5.85 14.40
CA VAL A 127 -4.02 -5.07 15.59
C VAL A 127 -5.18 -4.12 15.93
N THR A 128 -5.50 -4.03 17.21
CA THR A 128 -6.51 -3.11 17.77
C THR A 128 -5.82 -2.06 18.63
N ILE A 129 -5.92 -0.80 18.23
CA ILE A 129 -5.53 0.38 19.01
C ILE A 129 -6.76 0.96 19.68
N TYR A 130 -6.63 1.45 20.91
CA TYR A 130 -7.71 2.17 21.58
C TYR A 130 -7.41 3.66 21.68
N ARG A 131 -8.41 4.49 21.41
CA ARG A 131 -8.38 5.94 21.59
C ARG A 131 -9.52 6.40 22.50
N ILE A 132 -9.26 7.35 23.39
CA ILE A 132 -10.29 8.02 24.18
C ILE A 132 -10.99 9.07 23.32
N ILE A 133 -12.29 8.91 23.10
CA ILE A 133 -13.14 9.85 22.36
C ILE A 133 -14.32 10.19 23.27
N HIS A 134 -14.46 11.47 23.63
CA HIS A 134 -15.48 11.94 24.57
C HIS A 134 -15.53 11.16 25.90
N GLY A 135 -14.37 10.74 26.40
CA GLY A 135 -14.25 9.96 27.64
C GLY A 135 -14.40 8.44 27.48
N GLU A 136 -14.82 7.98 26.30
CA GLU A 136 -15.03 6.56 26.02
C GLU A 136 -13.83 5.93 25.33
N LYS A 137 -13.50 4.68 25.70
CA LYS A 137 -12.43 3.90 25.07
C LYS A 137 -12.95 3.26 23.78
N VAL A 138 -12.55 3.81 22.63
CA VAL A 138 -13.00 3.38 21.30
C VAL A 138 -11.93 2.55 20.58
N PRO A 139 -12.25 1.35 20.06
CA PRO A 139 -11.32 0.52 19.31
C PRO A 139 -11.19 0.94 17.84
N PHE A 140 -9.96 0.87 17.32
CA PHE A 140 -9.61 1.05 15.92
C PHE A 140 -8.78 -0.14 15.47
N CYS A 141 -9.32 -0.93 14.55
CA CYS A 141 -8.72 -2.16 14.09
C CYS A 141 -8.13 -2.02 12.68
N HIS A 142 -6.98 -2.65 12.46
CA HIS A 142 -6.40 -2.80 11.13
C HIS A 142 -5.93 -4.23 10.94
N THR A 143 -6.27 -4.79 9.78
CA THR A 143 -5.87 -6.13 9.35
C THR A 143 -4.97 -5.97 8.14
N GLU A 144 -3.78 -6.52 8.24
CA GLU A 144 -2.79 -6.54 7.17
C GLU A 144 -2.63 -7.98 6.67
N TYR A 145 -2.77 -8.20 5.37
CA TYR A 145 -2.54 -9.50 4.74
C TYR A 145 -1.07 -9.69 4.39
N PHE A 146 -0.53 -10.88 4.65
CA PHE A 146 0.91 -11.11 4.45
C PHE A 146 1.34 -10.91 3.00
N GLU A 147 0.54 -11.38 2.05
CA GLU A 147 0.85 -11.26 0.62
C GLU A 147 0.83 -9.82 0.11
N GLU A 148 0.00 -8.95 0.70
CA GLU A 148 -0.12 -7.53 0.34
C GLU A 148 1.01 -6.69 0.97
N ALA A 149 1.44 -7.06 2.17
CA ALA A 149 2.43 -6.30 2.94
C ALA A 149 3.88 -6.64 2.59
N CYS A 150 4.14 -7.91 2.24
CA CYS A 150 5.49 -8.39 2.17
C CYS A 150 6.28 -7.80 0.99
N SER A 151 7.58 -7.63 1.19
CA SER A 151 8.48 -7.11 0.15
C SER A 151 9.34 -8.22 -0.42
N THR A 152 9.39 -8.32 -1.73
CA THR A 152 10.19 -9.29 -2.46
C THR A 152 11.52 -8.71 -2.97
N THR A 153 12.48 -9.58 -3.27
CA THR A 153 13.67 -9.25 -4.04
C THR A 153 13.34 -9.21 -5.54
N LYS A 154 14.31 -8.81 -6.36
CA LYS A 154 14.18 -8.84 -7.83
C LYS A 154 13.90 -10.24 -8.39
N ASP A 155 14.31 -11.29 -7.67
CA ASP A 155 14.13 -12.68 -8.07
C ASP A 155 12.77 -13.26 -7.60
N GLY A 156 11.89 -12.41 -7.05
CA GLY A 156 10.54 -12.79 -6.60
C GLY A 156 10.47 -13.50 -5.24
N GLY A 157 11.60 -13.80 -4.60
CA GLY A 157 11.66 -14.33 -3.24
C GLY A 157 11.43 -13.25 -2.18
N LEU A 158 11.05 -13.63 -0.95
CA LEU A 158 10.97 -12.66 0.16
C LEU A 158 12.34 -12.03 0.45
N ASN A 159 12.37 -10.75 0.79
CA ASN A 159 13.60 -10.10 1.19
C ASN A 159 14.14 -10.65 2.54
N SER A 160 15.36 -10.27 2.92
CA SER A 160 16.04 -10.76 4.14
C SER A 160 15.23 -10.48 5.42
N MET A 161 14.56 -9.33 5.48
CA MET A 161 13.76 -8.93 6.64
C MET A 161 12.52 -9.79 6.79
N TRP A 162 11.73 -9.91 5.73
CA TRP A 162 10.52 -10.73 5.70
C TRP A 162 10.87 -12.20 5.89
N THR A 163 11.97 -12.70 5.32
CA THR A 163 12.44 -14.08 5.56
C THR A 163 12.70 -14.37 7.04
N LYS A 164 13.36 -13.45 7.76
CA LYS A 164 13.76 -13.65 9.17
C LYS A 164 12.65 -13.36 10.17
N ARG A 165 11.79 -12.36 9.92
CA ARG A 165 10.84 -11.83 10.91
C ARG A 165 9.39 -11.75 10.38
N LYS A 166 8.93 -12.73 9.60
CA LYS A 166 7.59 -12.82 8.99
C LYS A 166 6.45 -12.27 9.88
N ARG A 167 6.23 -12.89 11.04
CA ARG A 167 5.18 -12.47 11.99
C ARG A 167 5.42 -11.09 12.58
N GLY A 168 6.68 -10.79 12.91
CA GLY A 168 7.05 -9.52 13.54
C GLY A 168 6.88 -8.33 12.59
N GLN A 169 7.19 -8.49 11.31
CA GLN A 169 6.96 -7.45 10.32
C GLN A 169 5.48 -7.27 10.03
N LEU A 170 4.74 -8.37 9.84
CA LEU A 170 3.31 -8.28 9.61
C LEU A 170 2.57 -7.56 10.75
N ALA A 171 2.90 -7.90 12.00
CA ALA A 171 2.33 -7.21 13.16
C ALA A 171 2.71 -5.73 13.21
N LYS A 172 3.92 -5.37 12.76
CA LYS A 172 4.38 -3.98 12.73
C LYS A 172 3.66 -3.15 11.67
N CYS A 173 3.41 -3.71 10.48
CA CYS A 173 2.59 -3.07 9.46
C CYS A 173 1.13 -2.92 9.92
N ALA A 174 0.54 -3.97 10.50
CA ALA A 174 -0.82 -3.91 11.05
C ALA A 174 -0.97 -2.85 12.16
N GLU A 175 0.03 -2.74 13.06
CA GLU A 175 0.06 -1.70 14.09
C GLU A 175 0.15 -0.29 13.49
N ALA A 176 0.99 -0.09 12.47
CA ALA A 176 1.07 1.19 11.76
C ALA A 176 -0.30 1.56 11.17
N GLY A 177 -0.93 0.63 10.43
CA GLY A 177 -2.25 0.85 9.85
C GLY A 177 -3.35 1.12 10.89
N ALA A 178 -3.28 0.49 12.07
CA ALA A 178 -4.23 0.73 13.16
C ALA A 178 -4.01 2.10 13.81
N LEU A 179 -2.76 2.51 14.01
CA LEU A 179 -2.41 3.85 14.51
C LEU A 179 -2.88 4.95 13.55
N ARG A 180 -2.74 4.76 12.23
CA ARG A 180 -3.25 5.73 11.22
C ARG A 180 -4.77 5.86 11.23
N LYS A 181 -5.48 4.76 11.45
CA LYS A 181 -6.94 4.78 11.64
C LYS A 181 -7.35 5.48 12.94
N ALA A 182 -6.61 5.24 14.02
CA ALA A 182 -6.90 5.83 15.32
C ALA A 182 -6.57 7.32 15.39
N PHE A 183 -5.50 7.78 14.72
CA PHE A 183 -4.96 9.14 14.76
C PHE A 183 -4.78 9.72 13.35
N PRO A 184 -5.89 9.90 12.58
CA PRO A 184 -5.82 10.26 11.17
C PRO A 184 -5.34 11.70 10.93
N GLU A 185 -5.55 12.62 11.86
CA GLU A 185 -5.07 14.01 11.75
C GLU A 185 -3.55 14.08 11.95
N GLU A 186 -3.04 13.28 12.87
CA GLU A 186 -1.65 13.31 13.28
C GLU A 186 -0.75 12.50 12.34
N ILE A 187 -1.21 11.34 11.87
CA ILE A 187 -0.39 10.37 11.11
C ILE A 187 -1.14 9.67 9.97
N GLY A 188 -2.39 10.04 9.66
CA GLY A 188 -3.24 9.29 8.73
C GLY A 188 -2.68 9.13 7.31
N ASN A 189 -1.94 10.13 6.83
CA ASN A 189 -1.33 10.17 5.50
C ASN A 189 0.16 9.80 5.50
N GLU A 190 0.73 9.44 6.65
CA GLU A 190 2.13 9.07 6.74
C GLU A 190 2.26 7.56 6.53
N TYR A 191 3.04 7.11 5.55
CA TYR A 191 3.40 5.70 5.47
C TYR A 191 4.66 5.45 6.29
N THR A 192 4.67 4.35 7.05
CA THR A 192 5.88 3.92 7.74
C THR A 192 6.87 3.30 6.75
N VAL A 193 8.15 3.30 7.13
CA VAL A 193 9.20 2.56 6.39
C VAL A 193 8.81 1.10 6.18
N GLU A 194 8.16 0.50 7.16
CA GLU A 194 7.75 -0.89 7.12
C GLU A 194 6.75 -1.16 6.00
N GLU A 195 5.82 -0.24 5.78
CA GLU A 195 4.79 -0.33 4.73
C GLU A 195 5.34 0.00 3.33
N MET A 196 6.44 0.77 3.24
CA MET A 196 6.99 1.25 1.97
C MET A 196 8.20 0.46 1.45
N GLN A 197 8.66 -0.56 2.18
CA GLN A 197 9.79 -1.36 1.74
C GLN A 197 9.54 -2.03 0.39
N GLY A 198 10.43 -1.75 -0.56
CA GLY A 198 10.35 -2.30 -1.92
C GLY A 198 9.27 -1.68 -2.80
N LYS A 199 8.58 -0.62 -2.35
CA LYS A 199 7.61 0.14 -3.15
C LYS A 199 8.31 1.31 -3.85
N GLU A 200 7.72 1.82 -4.91
CA GLU A 200 8.17 3.06 -5.58
C GLU A 200 7.31 4.24 -5.13
N ILE A 201 7.86 5.46 -5.22
CA ILE A 201 7.11 6.69 -4.96
C ILE A 201 6.93 7.43 -6.28
N THR A 202 5.70 7.85 -6.57
CA THR A 202 5.41 8.75 -7.69
C THR A 202 5.29 10.18 -7.19
N VAL A 203 5.90 11.14 -7.89
CA VAL A 203 5.77 12.57 -7.56
C VAL A 203 5.12 13.33 -8.72
N GLY A 204 4.22 14.25 -8.39
CA GLY A 204 3.57 15.15 -9.35
C GLY A 204 2.27 14.62 -9.99
N GLY A 205 1.83 13.44 -9.59
CA GLY A 205 0.44 12.99 -9.76
C GLY A 205 -0.38 13.38 -8.54
N SER A 206 -1.67 13.69 -8.71
CA SER A 206 -2.61 13.78 -7.60
C SER A 206 -2.81 12.37 -7.01
N GLU A 207 -1.94 11.92 -6.12
CA GLU A 207 -2.10 10.63 -5.47
C GLU A 207 -2.89 10.80 -4.17
N LEU A 208 -4.18 10.52 -4.26
CA LEU A 208 -4.94 9.91 -3.18
C LEU A 208 -5.19 8.46 -3.61
N PHE A 209 -4.61 7.54 -2.84
CA PHE A 209 -4.84 6.09 -2.78
C PHE A 209 -4.37 5.23 -3.96
N GLY A 210 -3.51 4.26 -3.60
CA GLY A 210 -3.26 3.06 -4.39
C GLY A 210 -4.53 2.22 -4.58
N ASP A 211 -4.48 1.39 -5.61
CA ASP A 211 -5.54 0.52 -6.11
C ASP A 211 -6.83 1.22 -6.57
N GLN A 212 -6.71 1.86 -7.73
CA GLN A 212 -7.71 1.66 -8.75
C GLN A 212 -7.08 0.90 -9.91
N LYS A 213 -7.58 -0.33 -10.15
CA LYS A 213 -7.59 -0.97 -11.48
C LYS A 213 -7.71 0.16 -12.51
N LYS A 214 -6.82 0.18 -13.51
CA LYS A 214 -6.96 1.00 -14.72
C LYS A 214 -8.44 1.11 -15.11
N ILE A 215 -9.11 2.18 -14.70
CA ILE A 215 -10.16 2.78 -15.49
C ILE A 215 -9.34 3.70 -16.36
N GLU A 216 -8.94 3.19 -17.51
CA GLU A 216 -8.59 4.07 -18.61
C GLU A 216 -9.76 5.04 -18.72
N ASN A 217 -9.50 6.34 -18.57
CA ASN A 217 -10.41 7.39 -19.02
C ASN A 217 -10.49 7.28 -20.54
N ASP A 218 -11.13 6.21 -21.03
CA ASP A 218 -11.65 6.14 -22.37
C ASP A 218 -12.80 7.12 -22.39
N LEU A 219 -12.54 8.30 -22.93
CA LEU A 219 -13.56 9.17 -23.49
C LEU A 219 -14.61 8.27 -24.16
N ILE A 220 -15.87 8.32 -23.68
CA ILE A 220 -16.97 7.51 -24.21
C ILE A 220 -16.89 7.56 -25.74
N PRO A 221 -16.66 6.43 -26.43
CA PRO A 221 -16.49 6.44 -27.87
C PRO A 221 -17.69 7.11 -28.55
N VAL A 222 -17.43 7.97 -29.54
CA VAL A 222 -18.51 8.63 -30.31
C VAL A 222 -19.42 7.55 -30.91
N GLY A 223 -20.72 7.64 -30.65
CA GLY A 223 -21.72 6.65 -31.07
C GLY A 223 -21.90 5.47 -30.11
N TYR A 224 -21.30 5.49 -28.90
CA TYR A 224 -21.48 4.41 -27.93
C TYR A 224 -22.94 4.20 -27.50
N GLN A 225 -23.71 5.27 -27.29
CA GLN A 225 -25.09 5.14 -26.85
C GLN A 225 -25.94 4.34 -27.85
N GLU A 226 -25.82 4.65 -29.15
CA GLU A 226 -26.52 3.91 -30.20
C GLU A 226 -26.04 2.45 -30.28
N PHE A 227 -24.74 2.22 -30.09
CA PHE A 227 -24.17 0.87 -30.04
C PHE A 227 -24.72 0.06 -28.86
N GLU A 228 -24.81 0.68 -27.68
CA GLU A 228 -25.36 0.06 -26.48
C GLU A 228 -26.85 -0.26 -26.65
N ASP A 229 -27.64 0.72 -27.11
CA ASP A 229 -29.08 0.55 -27.33
C ASP A 229 -29.39 -0.56 -28.34
N THR A 230 -28.52 -0.73 -29.35
CA THR A 230 -28.68 -1.76 -30.39
C THR A 230 -28.33 -3.16 -29.88
N HIS A 231 -27.28 -3.30 -29.05
CA HIS A 231 -26.66 -4.60 -28.76
C HIS A 231 -26.93 -5.14 -27.35
N LEU A 232 -27.29 -4.29 -26.38
CA LEU A 232 -27.39 -4.69 -24.98
C LEU A 232 -28.49 -5.72 -24.73
N THR A 233 -29.68 -5.53 -25.33
CA THR A 233 -30.81 -6.45 -25.14
C THR A 233 -30.49 -7.83 -25.68
N GLY A 234 -29.98 -7.93 -26.91
CA GLY A 234 -29.60 -9.23 -27.49
C GLY A 234 -28.49 -9.94 -26.72
N MET A 235 -27.51 -9.19 -26.19
CA MET A 235 -26.46 -9.76 -25.34
C MET A 235 -27.00 -10.26 -23.99
N ARG A 236 -28.04 -9.62 -23.44
CA ARG A 236 -28.72 -10.10 -22.23
C ARG A 236 -29.54 -11.35 -22.49
N ASP A 237 -30.21 -11.43 -23.63
CA ASP A 237 -30.96 -12.63 -24.03
C ASP A 237 -30.01 -13.82 -24.21
N LEU A 238 -28.90 -13.64 -24.91
CA LEU A 238 -27.86 -14.67 -25.04
C LEU A 238 -27.22 -15.06 -23.70
N ALA A 239 -27.12 -14.11 -22.75
CA ALA A 239 -26.68 -14.43 -21.40
C ALA A 239 -27.72 -15.25 -20.62
N LEU A 240 -29.00 -15.24 -20.97
CA LEU A 240 -29.99 -16.13 -20.36
C LEU A 240 -29.96 -17.53 -20.98
N ASP A 241 -29.34 -17.70 -22.14
CA ASP A 241 -29.18 -18.99 -22.82
C ASP A 241 -27.92 -19.75 -22.40
N GLY A 242 -26.98 -19.08 -21.72
CA GLY A 242 -25.78 -19.71 -21.14
C GLY A 242 -24.45 -19.10 -21.58
N MET A 243 -23.33 -19.58 -21.02
CA MET A 243 -22.01 -19.00 -21.26
C MET A 243 -21.55 -19.17 -22.71
N GLU A 244 -21.85 -20.31 -23.34
CA GLU A 244 -21.49 -20.57 -24.74
C GLU A 244 -22.20 -19.61 -25.71
N ALA A 245 -23.50 -19.37 -25.49
CA ALA A 245 -24.29 -18.43 -26.28
C ALA A 245 -23.81 -16.98 -26.12
N LEU A 246 -23.45 -16.58 -24.89
CA LEU A 246 -22.86 -15.27 -24.60
C LEU A 246 -21.51 -15.06 -25.31
N GLU A 247 -20.65 -16.08 -25.33
CA GLU A 247 -19.34 -16.00 -26.00
C GLU A 247 -19.49 -15.91 -27.53
N ALA A 248 -20.41 -16.67 -28.12
CA ALA A 248 -20.73 -16.59 -29.53
C ALA A 248 -21.28 -15.20 -29.90
N GLY A 249 -22.25 -14.69 -29.14
CA GLY A 249 -22.81 -13.36 -29.34
C GLY A 249 -21.77 -12.24 -29.24
N TYR A 250 -20.89 -12.33 -28.24
CA TYR A 250 -19.80 -11.37 -28.10
C TYR A 250 -18.85 -11.41 -29.31
N ALA A 251 -18.54 -12.60 -29.85
CA ALA A 251 -17.67 -12.75 -31.00
C ALA A 251 -18.20 -12.02 -32.24
N GLU A 252 -19.52 -12.05 -32.45
CA GLU A 252 -20.23 -11.46 -33.58
C GLU A 252 -20.37 -9.93 -33.52
N LEU A 253 -20.23 -9.31 -32.33
CA LEU A 253 -20.32 -7.85 -32.21
C LEU A 253 -19.28 -7.13 -33.09
N PRO A 254 -19.63 -5.99 -33.72
CA PRO A 254 -18.70 -5.24 -34.57
C PRO A 254 -17.42 -4.85 -33.81
N LYS A 255 -16.26 -5.27 -34.33
CA LYS A 255 -14.95 -4.93 -33.73
C LYS A 255 -14.72 -3.42 -33.81
N SER A 256 -14.86 -2.75 -32.67
CA SER A 256 -14.79 -1.29 -32.57
C SER A 256 -14.36 -0.87 -31.16
N LYS A 257 -14.01 0.41 -30.98
CA LYS A 257 -13.81 0.99 -29.66
C LYS A 257 -15.08 0.92 -28.80
N CYS A 258 -16.26 1.04 -29.42
CA CYS A 258 -17.55 0.86 -28.76
C CYS A 258 -17.73 -0.56 -28.22
N ARG A 259 -17.30 -1.61 -28.94
CA ARG A 259 -17.34 -3.00 -28.45
C ARG A 259 -16.45 -3.21 -27.22
N SER A 260 -15.23 -2.67 -27.24
CA SER A 260 -14.32 -2.75 -26.09
C SER A 260 -14.89 -2.04 -24.86
N HIS A 261 -15.46 -0.84 -25.06
CA HIS A 261 -16.12 -0.06 -24.02
C HIS A 261 -17.41 -0.74 -23.51
N PHE A 262 -18.20 -1.33 -24.42
CA PHE A 262 -19.38 -2.11 -24.08
C PHE A 262 -19.04 -3.28 -23.16
N TRP A 263 -17.97 -4.02 -23.48
CA TRP A 263 -17.55 -5.15 -22.65
C TRP A 263 -16.95 -4.70 -21.32
N SER A 264 -16.26 -3.57 -21.26
CA SER A 264 -15.74 -3.08 -19.97
C SER A 264 -16.86 -2.73 -18.99
N ILE A 265 -18.00 -2.23 -19.49
CA ILE A 265 -19.17 -1.86 -18.68
C ILE A 265 -20.02 -3.08 -18.32
N HIS A 266 -20.38 -3.93 -19.29
CA HIS A 266 -21.45 -4.93 -19.09
C HIS A 266 -20.97 -6.35 -18.78
N LYS A 267 -19.67 -6.67 -18.99
CA LYS A 267 -19.16 -8.07 -18.89
C LYS A 267 -19.55 -8.79 -17.61
N GLU A 268 -19.53 -8.09 -16.47
CA GLU A 268 -19.74 -8.73 -15.17
C GLU A 268 -21.20 -9.15 -15.03
N SER A 269 -22.12 -8.25 -15.36
CA SER A 269 -23.56 -8.53 -15.31
C SER A 269 -23.98 -9.62 -16.30
N LEU A 270 -23.40 -9.63 -17.51
CA LEU A 270 -23.70 -10.64 -18.52
C LEU A 270 -23.15 -12.01 -18.13
N LYS A 271 -21.91 -12.08 -17.61
CA LYS A 271 -21.33 -13.35 -17.14
C LYS A 271 -22.06 -13.93 -15.95
N ILE A 272 -22.52 -13.10 -15.01
CA ILE A 272 -23.32 -13.56 -13.87
C ILE A 272 -24.65 -14.16 -14.37
N ALA A 273 -25.33 -13.52 -15.32
CA ALA A 273 -26.57 -14.04 -15.90
C ALA A 273 -26.35 -15.39 -16.62
N ALA A 274 -25.28 -15.49 -17.44
CA ALA A 274 -24.90 -16.72 -18.14
C ALA A 274 -24.56 -17.86 -17.19
N GLN A 275 -23.78 -17.60 -16.14
CA GLN A 275 -23.44 -18.61 -15.15
C GLN A 275 -24.69 -19.13 -14.42
N ASN A 276 -25.66 -18.25 -14.15
CA ASN A 276 -26.92 -18.64 -13.51
C ASN A 276 -27.79 -19.50 -14.44
N ALA A 277 -27.84 -19.18 -15.74
CA ALA A 277 -28.55 -19.96 -16.73
C ALA A 277 -27.97 -21.39 -16.88
N ASP A 278 -26.64 -21.50 -16.98
CA ASP A 278 -25.95 -22.79 -17.06
C ASP A 278 -26.21 -23.65 -15.81
N ASN A 279 -26.20 -23.01 -14.63
CA ASN A 279 -26.48 -23.70 -13.37
C ASN A 279 -27.92 -24.21 -13.28
N GLN A 280 -28.91 -23.50 -13.85
CA GLN A 280 -30.31 -23.94 -13.90
C GLN A 280 -30.55 -25.09 -14.89
N GLN A 281 -29.79 -25.15 -15.99
CA GLN A 281 -29.85 -26.29 -16.93
C GLN A 281 -29.20 -27.58 -16.38
N GLY A 282 -28.32 -27.46 -15.37
CA GLY A 282 -27.68 -28.60 -14.70
C GLY A 282 -28.54 -29.36 -13.70
N GLU A 283 -29.67 -28.80 -13.25
CA GLU A 283 -30.63 -29.48 -12.37
C GLU A 283 -31.72 -30.21 -13.18
N VAL A 284 -31.34 -31.20 -13.99
CA VAL A 284 -32.32 -32.15 -14.54
C VAL A 284 -32.61 -33.19 -13.47
N TYR A 285 -33.84 -33.16 -12.93
CA TYR A 285 -34.37 -34.13 -11.97
C TYR A 285 -34.07 -35.58 -12.40
N GLU A 286 -33.30 -36.31 -11.59
CA GLU A 286 -33.24 -37.77 -11.64
C GLU A 286 -34.66 -38.31 -11.38
N HIS A 287 -35.34 -38.71 -12.45
CA HIS A 287 -36.50 -39.58 -12.33
C HIS A 287 -36.04 -40.89 -11.67
N SER A 288 -36.44 -41.10 -10.42
CA SER A 288 -36.36 -42.39 -9.75
C SER A 288 -37.34 -43.36 -10.42
N PRO A 289 -36.88 -44.48 -11.02
CA PRO A 289 -37.77 -45.54 -11.45
C PRO A 289 -37.95 -46.53 -10.31
N ALA A 290 -39.22 -46.71 -9.92
CA ALA A 290 -39.71 -47.85 -9.16
C ALA A 290 -39.59 -49.16 -9.94
#